data_AF-A0A841ECM3-F1
#
_entry.id   AF-A0A841ECM3-F1
#
_cell.length_a   1.000
_cell.length_b   1.000
_cell.length_c   1.000
_cell.angle_alpha   90.00
_cell.angle_beta   90.00
_cell.angle_gamma   90.00
#
_symmetry.space_group_name_H-M   'P 1'
#
loop_
_entity.id
_entity.type
_entity.pdbx_description
1 polymer ?
#
loop_
_entity_poly.entity_id
_entity_poly.type
_entity_poly.pdbx_seq_one_letter_code
_entity_poly.pdbx_strand_id
1 'polypeptide(L)'
;MDTAIPDGGAQLDSLQREGALRVFGQALEGVEPIKGPDGMEVDLFDCAIAVHAEGVLLTLMLDAPALEFAEAAGRALIEELLEAVELLSGWTVQHSGVELHPDSLAESLAAADGPDAPPDDLGARRSRYLAPQAPPSGPSPEEAAARRACLQALAPRLKAFSPVSFGGGDPGEEDGAAGFGVDQGAADLAAGALFEASVAVLDELFMDVHELWTEDTAVAGCDGPLMRLEDLPERFAEHYTAGFARRFLVTAVALTTRFTDGTFRSLGSVAEELALRLLLGQARTILDIHGLLDEGGPALDTFAESVHEGRDRAWLYSDVPAEDGAAAVTAWFLPFDDTDRYVHPFAVGNV
;
A
#
# COMPACT_ATOMS: atom_id res chain seq x y z
N MET A 1 25.20 -0.90 -3.40
CA MET A 1 25.27 -0.94 -4.87
C MET A 1 24.86 -2.33 -5.33
N ASP A 2 23.97 -2.44 -6.31
CA ASP A 2 23.54 -3.72 -6.85
C ASP A 2 23.92 -3.83 -8.33
N THR A 3 24.55 -4.94 -8.70
CA THR A 3 25.03 -5.23 -10.05
C THR A 3 24.34 -6.48 -10.57
N ALA A 4 23.94 -6.46 -11.83
CA ALA A 4 23.23 -7.60 -12.43
C ALA A 4 23.97 -8.17 -13.63
N ILE A 5 23.71 -9.45 -13.87
CA ILE A 5 24.07 -10.11 -15.14
C ILE A 5 23.37 -9.40 -16.32
N PRO A 6 23.95 -9.43 -17.53
CA PRO A 6 23.33 -8.84 -18.71
C PRO A 6 21.91 -9.37 -18.95
N ASP A 7 21.01 -8.51 -19.45
CA ASP A 7 19.61 -8.85 -19.74
C ASP A 7 19.49 -10.12 -20.59
N GLY A 8 18.69 -11.09 -20.12
CA GLY A 8 18.50 -12.39 -20.76
C GLY A 8 19.58 -13.42 -20.45
N GLY A 9 20.54 -13.11 -19.56
CA GLY A 9 21.48 -14.06 -18.98
C GLY A 9 20.79 -15.14 -18.13
N ALA A 10 21.34 -16.35 -18.12
CA ALA A 10 20.88 -17.39 -17.20
C ALA A 10 21.31 -17.06 -15.76
N GLN A 11 20.42 -17.30 -14.79
CA GLN A 11 20.72 -17.13 -13.36
C GLN A 11 21.98 -17.89 -12.94
N LEU A 12 22.74 -17.31 -12.02
CA LEU A 12 23.98 -17.88 -11.50
C LEU A 12 23.70 -19.14 -10.69
N ASP A 13 24.31 -20.25 -11.09
CA ASP A 13 24.36 -21.48 -10.31
C ASP A 13 25.29 -21.35 -9.09
N SER A 14 25.26 -22.32 -8.18
CA SER A 14 26.05 -22.28 -6.95
C SER A 14 27.56 -22.10 -7.18
N LEU A 15 28.12 -22.66 -8.25
CA LEU A 15 29.55 -22.54 -8.55
C LEU A 15 29.87 -21.17 -9.15
N GLN A 16 28.99 -20.66 -10.02
CA GLN A 16 29.10 -19.33 -10.60
C GLN A 16 28.99 -18.24 -9.54
N ARG A 17 28.17 -18.43 -8.50
CA ARG A 17 28.06 -17.48 -7.37
C ARG A 17 29.36 -17.39 -6.57
N GLU A 18 29.98 -18.52 -6.25
CA GLU A 18 31.30 -18.56 -5.60
C GLU A 18 32.39 -17.93 -6.48
N GLY A 19 32.30 -18.14 -7.80
CA GLY A 19 33.16 -17.49 -8.79
C GLY A 19 33.02 -15.97 -8.78
N ALA A 20 31.78 -15.47 -8.85
CA ALA A 20 31.49 -14.03 -8.82
C ALA A 20 32.00 -13.39 -7.53
N LEU A 21 31.73 -13.99 -6.37
CA LEU A 21 32.23 -13.52 -5.07
C LEU A 21 33.75 -13.32 -5.10
N ARG A 22 34.48 -14.32 -5.62
CA ARG A 22 35.95 -14.27 -5.67
C ARG A 22 36.48 -13.25 -6.67
N VAL A 23 35.82 -13.09 -7.82
CA VAL A 23 36.20 -12.11 -8.84
C VAL A 23 36.03 -10.69 -8.30
N PHE A 24 34.87 -10.37 -7.72
CA PHE A 24 34.64 -9.05 -7.11
C PHE A 24 35.57 -8.79 -5.92
N GLY A 25 35.77 -9.78 -5.04
CA GLY A 25 36.68 -9.64 -3.90
C GLY A 25 38.12 -9.33 -4.32
N GLN A 26 38.64 -10.06 -5.31
CA GLN A 26 40.00 -9.81 -5.83
C GLN A 26 40.13 -8.47 -6.54
N ALA A 27 39.09 -8.03 -7.25
CA ALA A 27 39.12 -6.76 -7.95
C ALA A 27 39.07 -5.56 -6.97
N LEU A 28 38.35 -5.69 -5.86
CA LEU A 28 38.25 -4.65 -4.82
C LEU A 28 39.49 -4.56 -3.91
N GLU A 29 40.22 -5.66 -3.69
CA GLU A 29 41.47 -5.68 -2.90
C GLU A 29 42.60 -4.80 -3.48
N GLY A 30 42.53 -4.44 -4.77
CA GLY A 30 43.57 -3.70 -5.49
C GLY A 30 43.22 -2.24 -5.83
N VAL A 31 42.13 -1.71 -5.28
CA VAL A 31 41.60 -0.39 -5.64
C VAL A 31 42.45 0.73 -5.05
N GLU A 32 42.92 1.64 -5.91
CA GLU A 32 43.56 2.90 -5.50
C GLU A 32 42.50 3.94 -5.08
N PRO A 33 42.86 4.98 -4.29
CA PRO A 33 41.96 6.06 -3.92
C PRO A 33 41.24 6.67 -5.13
N ILE A 34 39.91 6.76 -5.05
CA ILE A 34 39.05 7.18 -6.17
C ILE A 34 39.07 8.70 -6.24
N LYS A 35 39.33 9.26 -7.43
CA LYS A 35 39.23 10.70 -7.62
C LYS A 35 37.78 11.12 -7.86
N GLY A 36 37.20 11.80 -6.89
CA GLY A 36 35.90 12.45 -7.02
C GLY A 36 35.91 13.63 -8.00
N PRO A 37 34.73 14.16 -8.37
CA PRO A 37 34.54 15.14 -9.45
C PRO A 37 35.25 16.51 -9.31
N ASP A 38 35.98 16.77 -8.22
CA ASP A 38 36.77 17.99 -8.00
C ASP A 38 38.25 17.72 -7.67
N GLY A 39 38.75 16.51 -7.94
CA GLY A 39 40.12 16.10 -7.63
C GLY A 39 40.36 15.75 -6.15
N MET A 40 39.28 15.63 -5.36
CA MET A 40 39.29 15.07 -4.01
C MET A 40 39.43 13.55 -4.09
N GLU A 41 40.28 12.96 -3.24
CA GLU A 41 40.45 11.51 -3.12
C GLU A 41 39.42 10.96 -2.12
N VAL A 42 38.68 9.93 -2.53
CA VAL A 42 37.71 9.17 -1.74
C VAL A 42 38.31 7.80 -1.50
N ASP A 43 38.53 7.47 -0.24
CA ASP A 43 39.17 6.20 0.16
C ASP A 43 38.11 5.12 0.40
N LEU A 44 38.36 3.92 -0.12
CA LEU A 44 37.59 2.71 0.22
C LEU A 44 38.24 2.03 1.42
N PHE A 45 37.54 1.98 2.55
CA PHE A 45 38.05 1.37 3.78
C PHE A 45 37.69 -0.10 3.91
N ASP A 46 36.48 -0.46 3.52
CA ASP A 46 35.96 -1.81 3.66
C ASP A 46 34.90 -2.08 2.60
N CYS A 47 34.69 -3.36 2.31
CA CYS A 47 33.65 -3.80 1.41
C CYS A 47 33.05 -5.14 1.87
N ALA A 48 31.74 -5.24 1.77
CA ALA A 48 31.02 -6.51 1.93
C ALA A 48 30.37 -6.88 0.60
N ILE A 49 30.45 -8.16 0.25
CA ILE A 49 29.99 -8.71 -1.03
C ILE A 49 28.98 -9.82 -0.73
N ALA A 50 27.77 -9.70 -1.26
CA ALA A 50 26.75 -10.72 -1.20
C ALA A 50 26.29 -11.07 -2.61
N VAL A 51 26.29 -12.36 -2.95
CA VAL A 51 25.93 -12.83 -4.30
C VAL A 51 24.56 -13.49 -4.29
N HIS A 52 23.70 -13.10 -5.22
CA HIS A 52 22.37 -13.70 -5.41
C HIS A 52 22.26 -14.34 -6.81
N ALA A 53 21.07 -14.86 -7.15
CA ALA A 53 20.85 -15.59 -8.40
C ALA A 53 21.03 -14.75 -9.66
N GLU A 54 20.89 -13.43 -9.55
CA GLU A 54 20.80 -12.51 -10.69
C GLU A 54 21.94 -11.49 -10.71
N GLY A 55 22.81 -11.50 -9.69
CA GLY A 55 23.75 -10.40 -9.50
C GLY A 55 24.55 -10.47 -8.21
N VAL A 56 25.18 -9.33 -7.90
CA VAL A 56 26.00 -9.11 -6.72
C VAL A 56 25.64 -7.77 -6.07
N LEU A 57 25.31 -7.84 -4.78
CA LEU A 57 25.14 -6.70 -3.91
C LEU A 57 26.48 -6.37 -3.24
N LEU A 58 26.91 -5.13 -3.41
CA LEU A 58 28.15 -4.57 -2.90
C LEU A 58 27.83 -3.46 -1.89
N THR A 59 28.30 -3.62 -0.66
CA THR A 59 28.26 -2.58 0.38
C THR A 59 29.67 -2.02 0.52
N LEU A 60 29.85 -0.77 0.10
CA LEU A 60 31.14 -0.07 0.12
C LEU A 60 31.17 0.91 1.29
N MET A 61 32.26 0.91 2.07
CA MET A 61 32.50 1.88 3.13
C MET A 61 33.54 2.91 2.64
N LEU A 62 33.08 4.12 2.36
CA LEU A 62 33.89 5.18 1.73
C LEU A 62 34.11 6.36 2.68
N ASP A 63 35.31 6.96 2.67
CA ASP A 63 35.54 8.29 3.25
C ASP A 63 35.15 9.37 2.25
N ALA A 64 34.05 10.07 2.49
CA ALA A 64 33.64 11.15 1.62
C ALA A 64 33.13 12.35 2.42
N PRO A 65 33.40 13.58 1.95
CA PRO A 65 32.96 14.79 2.63
C PRO A 65 31.44 15.01 2.56
N ALA A 66 30.75 14.38 1.60
CA ALA A 66 29.29 14.36 1.53
C ALA A 66 28.77 13.10 0.84
N LEU A 67 27.48 12.79 1.06
CA LEU A 67 26.81 11.61 0.51
C LEU A 67 26.82 11.57 -1.02
N GLU A 68 26.61 12.72 -1.67
CA GLU A 68 26.65 12.83 -3.14
C GLU A 68 28.03 12.46 -3.71
N PHE A 69 29.11 12.78 -3.00
CA PHE A 69 30.46 12.37 -3.39
C PHE A 69 30.71 10.90 -3.13
N ALA A 70 30.22 10.35 -2.01
CA ALA A 70 30.31 8.91 -1.74
C ALA A 70 29.58 8.09 -2.81
N GLU A 71 28.36 8.48 -3.17
CA GLU A 71 27.58 7.76 -4.18
C GLU A 71 28.25 7.82 -5.56
N ALA A 72 28.67 9.02 -5.97
CA ALA A 72 29.34 9.20 -7.25
C ALA A 72 30.66 8.41 -7.34
N ALA A 73 31.48 8.44 -6.29
CA ALA A 73 32.74 7.71 -6.23
C ALA A 73 32.51 6.18 -6.21
N GLY A 74 31.57 5.70 -5.39
CA GLY A 74 31.24 4.29 -5.32
C GLY A 74 30.70 3.75 -6.65
N ARG A 75 29.86 4.53 -7.35
CA ARG A 75 29.36 4.14 -8.67
C ARG A 75 30.49 4.09 -9.70
N ALA A 76 31.31 5.14 -9.77
CA ALA A 76 32.43 5.21 -10.71
C ALA A 76 33.41 4.05 -10.50
N LEU A 77 33.71 3.69 -9.25
CA LEU A 77 34.54 2.55 -8.92
C LEU A 77 33.99 1.25 -9.50
N ILE A 78 32.70 0.98 -9.26
CA ILE A 78 32.09 -0.28 -9.72
C ILE A 78 31.99 -0.30 -11.23
N GLU A 79 31.62 0.80 -11.88
CA GLU A 79 31.60 0.89 -13.34
C GLU A 79 33.00 0.62 -13.96
N GLU A 80 34.05 1.23 -13.41
CA GLU A 80 35.44 0.98 -13.84
C GLU A 80 35.85 -0.48 -13.62
N LEU A 81 35.48 -1.06 -12.49
CA LEU A 81 35.75 -2.47 -12.18
C LEU A 81 35.06 -3.42 -13.17
N LEU A 82 33.79 -3.17 -13.48
CA LEU A 82 33.02 -3.96 -14.45
C LEU A 82 33.61 -3.88 -15.87
N GLU A 83 34.17 -2.72 -16.24
CA GLU A 83 34.88 -2.54 -17.51
C GLU A 83 36.26 -3.20 -17.53
N ALA A 84 37.00 -3.15 -16.42
CA ALA A 84 38.37 -3.64 -16.33
C ALA A 84 38.46 -5.17 -16.27
N VAL A 85 37.43 -5.83 -15.71
CA VAL A 85 37.42 -7.28 -15.51
C VAL A 85 36.64 -7.97 -16.63
N GLU A 86 37.36 -8.67 -17.53
CA GLU A 86 36.78 -9.35 -18.69
C GLU A 86 35.61 -10.29 -18.34
N LEU A 87 35.68 -10.98 -17.19
CA LEU A 87 34.64 -11.90 -16.71
C LEU A 87 33.33 -11.21 -16.29
N LEU A 88 33.38 -9.90 -16.02
CA LEU A 88 32.23 -9.08 -15.64
C LEU A 88 31.73 -8.22 -16.80
N SER A 89 32.29 -8.40 -18.00
CA SER A 89 31.88 -7.64 -19.18
C SER A 89 30.38 -7.81 -19.47
N GLY A 90 29.70 -6.67 -19.63
CA GLY A 90 28.25 -6.60 -19.89
C GLY A 90 27.37 -6.63 -18.64
N TRP A 91 27.93 -6.79 -17.44
CA TRP A 91 27.20 -6.55 -16.20
C TRP A 91 26.98 -5.05 -16.02
N THR A 92 25.88 -4.68 -15.37
CA THR A 92 25.51 -3.27 -15.15
C THR A 92 25.11 -3.01 -13.71
N VAL A 93 25.33 -1.78 -13.24
CA VAL A 93 24.80 -1.32 -11.95
C VAL A 93 23.31 -1.03 -12.13
N GLN A 94 22.44 -1.77 -11.41
CA GLN A 94 20.99 -1.57 -11.46
C GLN A 94 20.51 -0.58 -10.40
N HIS A 95 21.07 -0.67 -9.19
CA HIS A 95 20.67 0.17 -8.07
C HIS A 95 21.88 0.73 -7.32
N SER A 96 21.76 2.00 -6.92
CA SER A 96 22.78 2.76 -6.19
C SER A 96 22.07 3.53 -5.09
N GLY A 97 22.61 3.43 -3.87
CA GLY A 97 22.10 4.09 -2.69
C GLY A 97 23.25 4.37 -1.73
N VAL A 98 23.08 5.40 -0.89
CA VAL A 98 24.11 5.87 0.04
C VAL A 98 23.46 6.19 1.37
N GLU A 99 24.13 5.80 2.45
CA GLU A 99 23.70 6.03 3.83
C GLU A 99 24.85 6.61 4.64
N LEU A 100 24.55 7.43 5.65
CA LEU A 100 25.54 7.90 6.62
C LEU A 100 25.83 6.80 7.64
N HIS A 101 27.09 6.67 8.05
CA HIS A 101 27.43 5.87 9.22
C HIS A 101 26.66 6.38 10.45
N PRO A 102 26.11 5.51 11.33
CA PRO A 102 25.29 5.93 12.46
C PRO A 102 25.94 6.98 13.37
N ASP A 103 27.25 6.90 13.57
CA ASP A 103 27.99 7.87 14.38
C ASP A 103 28.07 9.25 13.70
N SER A 104 28.30 9.28 12.38
CA SER A 104 28.32 10.52 11.58
C SER A 104 26.92 11.11 11.42
N LEU A 105 25.89 10.27 11.35
CA LEU A 105 24.50 10.70 11.42
C LEU A 105 24.19 11.32 12.79
N ALA A 106 24.62 10.69 13.89
CA ALA A 106 24.45 11.22 15.23
C ALA A 106 25.18 12.56 15.42
N GLU A 107 26.40 12.70 14.89
CA GLU A 107 27.16 13.95 14.90
C GLU A 107 26.49 15.04 14.05
N SER A 108 26.03 14.70 12.85
CA SER A 108 25.27 15.60 11.96
C SER A 108 23.97 16.08 12.61
N LEU A 109 23.23 15.17 13.26
CA LEU A 109 22.02 15.50 14.02
C LEU A 109 22.33 16.35 15.26
N ALA A 110 23.46 16.12 15.94
CA ALA A 110 23.91 16.92 17.08
C ALA A 110 24.38 18.33 16.66
N ALA A 111 24.89 18.48 15.44
CA ALA A 111 25.30 19.75 14.86
C ALA A 111 24.14 20.55 14.22
N ALA A 112 22.95 19.94 14.09
CA ALA A 112 21.77 20.57 13.53
C ALA A 112 21.15 21.57 14.51
N ASP A 113 21.68 22.80 14.56
CA ASP A 113 21.10 23.91 15.31
C ASP A 113 20.01 24.63 14.47
N GLY A 114 18.78 24.68 14.99
CA GLY A 114 17.64 25.34 14.34
C GLY A 114 16.36 25.33 15.18
N PRO A 115 15.31 26.09 14.80
CA PRO A 115 14.02 26.09 15.52
C PRO A 115 13.35 24.70 15.56
N ASP A 116 13.71 23.84 14.61
CA ASP A 116 13.22 22.46 14.48
C ASP A 116 14.12 21.43 15.17
N ALA A 117 15.26 21.84 15.74
CA ALA A 117 16.14 20.95 16.48
C ALA A 117 15.39 20.35 17.70
N PRO A 118 15.49 19.03 17.93
CA PRO A 118 14.84 18.41 19.07
C PRO A 118 15.55 18.82 20.38
N PRO A 119 14.83 19.30 21.41
CA PRO A 119 15.44 19.82 22.65
C PRO A 119 16.38 18.79 23.30
N ASP A 120 17.50 19.17 23.90
CA ASP A 120 18.41 18.19 24.53
C ASP A 120 17.79 17.45 25.74
N ASP A 121 16.85 18.09 26.42
CA ASP A 121 16.15 17.51 27.56
C ASP A 121 15.13 16.45 27.13
N LEU A 122 15.31 15.21 27.60
CA LEU A 122 14.36 14.11 27.37
C LEU A 122 12.95 14.45 27.85
N GLY A 123 12.82 15.22 28.95
CA GLY A 123 11.53 15.70 29.44
C GLY A 123 10.84 16.64 28.45
N ALA A 124 11.59 17.59 27.88
CA ALA A 124 11.14 18.53 26.88
C ALA A 124 10.86 17.85 25.54
N ARG A 125 11.67 16.88 25.10
CA ARG A 125 11.38 16.03 23.93
C ARG A 125 10.06 15.30 24.12
N ARG A 126 9.93 14.57 25.23
CA ARG A 126 8.69 13.86 25.57
C ARG A 126 7.51 14.83 25.64
N SER A 127 7.69 16.01 26.21
CA SER A 127 6.63 17.02 26.28
C SER A 127 6.28 17.59 24.91
N ARG A 128 7.23 17.74 23.97
CA ARG A 128 6.99 18.15 22.57
C ARG A 128 6.31 17.06 21.75
N TYR A 129 6.68 15.79 21.97
CA TYR A 129 6.03 14.63 21.37
C TYR A 129 4.61 14.39 21.90
N LEU A 130 4.41 14.59 23.20
CA LEU A 130 3.09 14.48 23.83
C LEU A 130 2.28 15.77 23.74
N ALA A 131 2.90 16.90 23.35
CA ALA A 131 2.18 18.11 23.06
C ALA A 131 1.24 17.79 21.90
N PRO A 132 -0.02 18.23 21.94
CA PRO A 132 -0.88 18.17 20.79
C PRO A 132 -0.14 18.86 19.65
N GLN A 133 0.32 18.09 18.66
CA GLN A 133 0.78 18.70 17.44
C GLN A 133 -0.41 19.51 16.91
N ALA A 134 -0.15 20.73 16.45
CA ALA A 134 -1.17 21.42 15.69
C ALA A 134 -1.59 20.43 14.60
N PRO A 135 -2.90 20.10 14.48
CA PRO A 135 -3.33 19.18 13.45
C PRO A 135 -2.74 19.68 12.13
N PRO A 136 -2.28 18.78 11.25
CA PRO A 136 -1.84 19.19 9.92
C PRO A 136 -2.91 20.14 9.39
N SER A 137 -2.47 21.28 8.85
CA SER A 137 -3.42 22.26 8.33
C SER A 137 -4.30 21.51 7.34
N GLY A 138 -5.57 21.32 7.71
CA GLY A 138 -6.52 20.62 6.87
C GLY A 138 -6.61 21.30 5.51
N PRO A 139 -7.24 20.64 4.52
CA PRO A 139 -7.40 21.21 3.20
C PRO A 139 -7.96 22.63 3.31
N SER A 140 -7.40 23.54 2.52
CA SER A 140 -7.95 24.89 2.41
C SER A 140 -9.41 24.81 1.95
N PRO A 141 -10.24 25.84 2.26
CA PRO A 141 -11.64 25.85 1.81
C PRO A 141 -11.79 25.71 0.29
N GLU A 142 -10.81 26.21 -0.48
CA GLU A 142 -10.77 26.09 -1.94
C GLU A 142 -10.47 24.65 -2.38
N GLU A 143 -9.49 23.98 -1.78
CA GLU A 143 -9.19 22.57 -2.04
C GLU A 143 -10.36 21.65 -1.66
N ALA A 144 -10.99 21.89 -0.50
CA ALA A 144 -12.18 21.15 -0.07
C ALA A 144 -13.37 21.36 -1.03
N ALA A 145 -13.58 22.59 -1.52
CA ALA A 145 -14.62 22.88 -2.51
C ALA A 145 -14.33 22.20 -3.87
N ALA A 146 -13.08 22.24 -4.34
CA ALA A 146 -12.66 21.56 -5.56
C ALA A 146 -12.82 20.05 -5.44
N ARG A 147 -12.46 19.46 -4.30
CA ARG A 147 -12.66 18.03 -4.06
C ARG A 147 -14.11 17.63 -3.95
N ARG A 148 -14.93 18.41 -3.24
CA ARG A 148 -16.39 18.21 -3.22
C ARG A 148 -16.96 18.15 -4.65
N ALA A 149 -16.63 19.14 -5.49
CA ALA A 149 -17.11 19.18 -6.88
C ALA A 149 -16.62 17.98 -7.70
N CYS A 150 -15.37 17.55 -7.51
CA CYS A 150 -14.83 16.37 -8.17
C CYS A 150 -15.57 15.09 -7.79
N LEU A 151 -15.79 14.86 -6.49
CA LEU A 151 -16.49 13.68 -5.98
C LEU A 151 -17.94 13.66 -6.49
N GLN A 152 -18.66 14.79 -6.38
CA GLN A 152 -20.03 14.89 -6.89
C GLN A 152 -20.12 14.58 -8.39
N ALA A 153 -19.12 14.97 -9.19
CA ALA A 153 -19.07 14.64 -10.62
C ALA A 153 -18.84 13.15 -10.91
N LEU A 154 -18.31 12.39 -9.95
CA LEU A 154 -18.12 10.94 -10.04
C LEU A 154 -19.38 10.15 -9.64
N ALA A 155 -20.31 10.74 -8.90
CA ALA A 155 -21.54 10.07 -8.43
C ALA A 155 -22.29 9.29 -9.53
N PRO A 156 -22.49 9.84 -10.76
CA PRO A 156 -23.22 9.13 -11.83
C PRO A 156 -22.52 7.86 -12.34
N ARG A 157 -21.27 7.59 -11.92
CA ARG A 157 -20.56 6.36 -12.26
C ARG A 157 -21.09 5.14 -11.52
N LEU A 158 -21.71 5.31 -10.34
CA LEU A 158 -22.36 4.23 -9.59
C LEU A 158 -23.79 4.00 -10.09
N LYS A 159 -23.94 3.47 -11.31
CA LYS A 159 -25.24 3.33 -11.99
C LYS A 159 -26.25 2.45 -11.26
N ALA A 160 -25.82 1.58 -10.36
CA ALA A 160 -26.71 0.72 -9.60
C ALA A 160 -27.52 1.46 -8.53
N PHE A 161 -27.09 2.66 -8.13
CA PHE A 161 -27.66 3.37 -7.00
C PHE A 161 -28.17 4.73 -7.44
N SER A 162 -29.40 5.03 -7.05
CA SER A 162 -29.94 6.40 -7.11
C SER A 162 -29.58 7.16 -5.82
N PRO A 163 -29.73 8.49 -5.80
CA PRO A 163 -29.54 9.29 -4.58
C PRO A 163 -30.36 8.80 -3.38
N VAL A 164 -31.53 8.20 -3.63
CA VAL A 164 -32.39 7.58 -2.59
C VAL A 164 -31.66 6.48 -1.83
N SER A 165 -30.75 5.75 -2.48
CA SER A 165 -29.93 4.71 -1.82
C SER A 165 -29.01 5.29 -0.75
N PHE A 166 -28.69 6.58 -0.84
CA PHE A 166 -27.86 7.33 0.11
C PHE A 166 -28.71 8.25 1.01
N GLY A 167 -30.03 8.07 1.02
CA GLY A 167 -30.96 8.89 1.81
C GLY A 167 -31.40 10.19 1.14
N GLY A 168 -31.02 10.45 -0.12
CA GLY A 168 -31.49 11.60 -0.89
C GLY A 168 -33.01 11.55 -1.14
N GLY A 169 -33.65 12.72 -1.23
CA GLY A 169 -35.07 12.82 -1.54
C GLY A 169 -35.41 12.29 -2.94
N ASP A 170 -36.57 11.64 -3.09
CA ASP A 170 -37.08 11.25 -4.41
C ASP A 170 -37.53 12.51 -5.17
N PRO A 171 -36.98 12.82 -6.36
CA PRO A 171 -37.43 13.95 -7.18
C PRO A 171 -38.90 13.85 -7.62
N GLY A 172 -39.56 12.68 -7.46
CA GLY A 172 -40.97 12.44 -7.78
C GLY A 172 -41.97 12.65 -6.63
N GLU A 173 -41.51 12.80 -5.38
CA GLU A 173 -42.40 13.02 -4.23
C GLU A 173 -42.53 14.53 -3.91
N GLU A 174 -43.71 15.11 -4.18
CA GLU A 174 -44.04 16.49 -3.80
C GLU A 174 -43.98 16.65 -2.27
N ASP A 175 -42.89 17.24 -1.78
CA ASP A 175 -42.74 18.16 -0.63
C ASP A 175 -43.72 17.96 0.56
N GLY A 176 -43.96 16.69 0.94
CA GLY A 176 -44.97 16.29 1.93
C GLY A 176 -44.42 15.66 3.21
N ALA A 177 -43.15 15.28 3.22
CA ALA A 177 -42.47 14.72 4.39
C ALA A 177 -41.15 15.46 4.64
N ALA A 178 -41.25 16.76 4.93
CA ALA A 178 -40.12 17.52 5.47
C ALA A 178 -39.63 16.86 6.77
N GLY A 179 -38.43 16.25 6.76
CA GLY A 179 -37.73 16.00 8.02
C GLY A 179 -36.59 14.99 8.09
N PHE A 180 -36.42 14.05 7.15
CA PHE A 180 -35.50 12.91 7.40
C PHE A 180 -34.59 12.48 6.23
N GLY A 181 -34.63 13.16 5.08
CA GLY A 181 -33.74 12.87 3.96
C GLY A 181 -32.39 13.58 4.08
N VAL A 182 -31.33 12.92 3.62
CA VAL A 182 -30.00 13.52 3.42
C VAL A 182 -30.07 14.50 2.24
N ASP A 183 -29.31 15.59 2.31
CA ASP A 183 -29.20 16.55 1.20
C ASP A 183 -28.70 15.85 -0.08
N GLN A 184 -29.25 16.25 -1.24
CA GLN A 184 -28.87 15.67 -2.53
C GLN A 184 -27.36 15.79 -2.81
N GLY A 185 -26.75 16.92 -2.41
CA GLY A 185 -25.31 17.14 -2.55
C GLY A 185 -24.47 16.21 -1.68
N ALA A 186 -24.96 15.85 -0.49
CA ALA A 186 -24.33 14.87 0.39
C ALA A 186 -24.47 13.43 -0.13
N ALA A 187 -25.62 13.08 -0.73
CA ALA A 187 -25.81 11.81 -1.43
C ALA A 187 -24.84 11.65 -2.61
N ASP A 188 -24.73 12.68 -3.45
CA ASP A 188 -23.80 12.68 -4.59
C ASP A 188 -22.33 12.65 -4.12
N LEU A 189 -22.01 13.36 -3.05
CA LEU A 189 -20.68 13.35 -2.44
C LEU A 189 -20.28 11.94 -1.96
N ALA A 190 -21.18 11.25 -1.25
CA ALA A 190 -20.93 9.89 -0.76
C ALA A 190 -20.82 8.86 -1.90
N ALA A 191 -21.69 8.96 -2.92
CA ALA A 191 -21.59 8.11 -4.10
C ALA A 191 -20.27 8.32 -4.85
N GLY A 192 -19.83 9.58 -4.99
CA GLY A 192 -18.53 9.92 -5.55
C GLY A 192 -17.36 9.33 -4.77
N ALA A 193 -17.38 9.47 -3.44
CA ALA A 193 -16.36 8.92 -2.55
C ALA A 193 -16.29 7.40 -2.61
N LEU A 194 -17.44 6.72 -2.70
CA LEU A 194 -17.49 5.26 -2.84
C LEU A 194 -16.94 4.77 -4.19
N PHE A 195 -17.15 5.53 -5.26
CA PHE A 195 -16.53 5.24 -6.56
C PHE A 195 -15.00 5.41 -6.50
N GLU A 196 -14.50 6.50 -5.94
CA GLU A 196 -13.05 6.73 -5.79
C GLU A 196 -12.41 5.67 -4.86
N ALA A 197 -13.10 5.32 -3.77
CA ALA A 197 -12.69 4.22 -2.88
C ALA A 197 -12.61 2.88 -3.62
N SER A 198 -13.47 2.63 -4.60
CA SER A 198 -13.42 1.42 -5.43
C SER A 198 -12.12 1.32 -6.23
N VAL A 199 -11.60 2.44 -6.73
CA VAL A 199 -10.30 2.44 -7.43
C VAL A 199 -9.17 2.18 -6.44
N ALA A 200 -9.13 2.93 -5.33
CA ALA A 200 -8.08 2.81 -4.33
C ALA A 200 -7.98 1.40 -3.73
N VAL A 201 -9.11 0.84 -3.26
CA VAL A 201 -9.14 -0.50 -2.65
C VAL A 201 -8.71 -1.58 -3.62
N LEU A 202 -9.06 -1.47 -4.91
CA LEU A 202 -8.63 -2.45 -5.91
C LEU A 202 -7.11 -2.39 -6.13
N ASP A 203 -6.55 -1.19 -6.28
CA ASP A 203 -5.10 -1.01 -6.46
C ASP A 203 -4.33 -1.51 -5.22
N GLU A 204 -4.83 -1.23 -4.02
CA GLU A 204 -4.21 -1.68 -2.77
C GLU A 204 -4.31 -3.20 -2.58
N LEU A 205 -5.44 -3.82 -2.94
CA LEU A 205 -5.55 -5.28 -2.94
C LEU A 205 -4.62 -5.93 -3.98
N PHE A 206 -4.33 -5.27 -5.10
CA PHE A 206 -3.30 -5.76 -6.04
C PHE A 206 -1.91 -5.75 -5.41
N MET A 207 -1.57 -4.71 -4.64
CA MET A 207 -0.31 -4.63 -3.90
C MET A 207 -0.22 -5.74 -2.85
N ASP A 208 -1.28 -5.95 -2.06
CA ASP A 208 -1.33 -7.01 -1.05
C ASP A 208 -1.17 -8.42 -1.66
N VAL A 209 -1.80 -8.66 -2.82
CA VAL A 209 -1.64 -9.93 -3.56
C VAL A 209 -0.19 -10.14 -3.97
N HIS A 210 0.48 -9.09 -4.43
CA HIS A 210 1.87 -9.15 -4.83
C HIS A 210 2.78 -9.44 -3.63
N GLU A 211 2.57 -8.73 -2.52
CA GLU A 211 3.37 -8.89 -1.30
C GLU A 211 3.28 -10.32 -0.76
N LEU A 212 2.07 -10.82 -0.55
CA LEU A 212 1.86 -12.19 -0.05
C LEU A 212 2.37 -13.27 -1.00
N TRP A 213 2.39 -13.00 -2.31
CA TRP A 213 2.95 -13.94 -3.29
C TRP A 213 4.49 -13.95 -3.26
N THR A 214 5.10 -12.78 -3.07
CA THR A 214 6.56 -12.62 -2.99
C THR A 214 7.11 -13.25 -1.70
N GLU A 215 6.44 -13.03 -0.57
CA GLU A 215 6.85 -13.59 0.72
C GLU A 215 6.45 -15.06 0.92
N ASP A 216 5.55 -15.59 0.09
CA ASP A 216 4.99 -16.95 0.18
C ASP A 216 4.43 -17.27 1.58
N THR A 217 3.69 -16.32 2.15
CA THR A 217 3.15 -16.40 3.51
C THR A 217 1.66 -15.96 3.55
N ALA A 218 1.05 -16.06 4.72
CA ALA A 218 -0.26 -15.47 5.01
C ALA A 218 -0.06 -14.15 5.76
N VAL A 219 -1.10 -13.30 5.81
CA VAL A 219 -1.07 -12.01 6.53
C VAL A 219 -0.48 -12.13 7.94
N ALA A 220 -0.83 -13.18 8.69
CA ALA A 220 -0.34 -13.36 10.07
C ALA A 220 1.19 -13.55 10.20
N GLY A 221 1.87 -13.94 9.12
CA GLY A 221 3.32 -14.14 9.09
C GLY A 221 3.98 -13.33 7.98
N CYS A 222 3.34 -12.25 7.54
CA CYS A 222 3.88 -11.32 6.56
C CYS A 222 4.58 -10.18 7.31
N ASP A 223 5.85 -9.92 6.98
CA ASP A 223 6.63 -8.83 7.58
C ASP A 223 6.57 -7.56 6.71
N GLY A 224 6.19 -7.70 5.44
CA GLY A 224 5.98 -6.62 4.48
C GLY A 224 4.73 -5.76 4.74
N PRO A 225 4.66 -4.57 4.13
CA PRO A 225 3.54 -3.66 4.33
C PRO A 225 2.29 -4.17 3.59
N LEU A 226 1.24 -4.47 4.35
CA LEU A 226 -0.08 -4.78 3.81
C LEU A 226 -0.98 -3.56 3.93
N MET A 227 -1.84 -3.36 2.93
CA MET A 227 -2.62 -2.13 2.76
C MET A 227 -4.10 -2.33 3.10
N ARG A 228 -4.66 -3.53 2.83
CA ARG A 228 -6.09 -3.82 2.99
C ARG A 228 -6.41 -5.13 3.65
N LEU A 229 -5.59 -6.16 3.46
CA LEU A 229 -5.85 -7.46 4.06
C LEU A 229 -5.65 -7.46 5.58
N GLU A 230 -4.90 -6.50 6.12
CA GLU A 230 -4.79 -6.27 7.58
C GLU A 230 -6.06 -5.67 8.19
N ASP A 231 -6.89 -4.97 7.40
CA ASP A 231 -8.18 -4.42 7.84
C ASP A 231 -9.28 -5.49 7.96
N LEU A 232 -9.02 -6.71 7.48
CA LEU A 232 -9.93 -7.85 7.62
C LEU A 232 -9.90 -8.41 9.05
N PRO A 233 -10.86 -9.27 9.46
CA PRO A 233 -10.89 -9.73 10.84
C PRO A 233 -9.63 -10.54 11.23
N GLU A 234 -8.80 -9.93 12.07
CA GLU A 234 -7.45 -10.39 12.46
C GLU A 234 -7.40 -11.85 12.91
N ARG A 235 -8.44 -12.35 13.59
CA ARG A 235 -8.52 -13.74 14.07
C ARG A 235 -8.35 -14.80 12.97
N PHE A 236 -8.57 -14.43 11.71
CA PHE A 236 -8.46 -15.32 10.56
C PHE A 236 -7.24 -14.98 9.68
N ALA A 237 -6.31 -14.14 10.14
CA ALA A 237 -5.16 -13.68 9.37
C ALA A 237 -4.28 -14.82 8.84
N GLU A 238 -4.21 -15.95 9.56
CA GLU A 238 -3.50 -17.16 9.10
C GLU A 238 -4.09 -17.77 7.82
N HIS A 239 -5.35 -17.46 7.49
CA HIS A 239 -6.04 -17.95 6.29
C HIS A 239 -5.94 -16.99 5.10
N TYR A 240 -5.44 -15.77 5.31
CA TYR A 240 -5.30 -14.74 4.28
C TYR A 240 -3.99 -14.93 3.52
N THR A 241 -3.96 -15.99 2.70
CA THR A 241 -2.84 -16.30 1.80
C THR A 241 -2.93 -15.52 0.48
N ALA A 242 -1.89 -15.55 -0.35
CA ALA A 242 -1.94 -15.02 -1.72
C ALA A 242 -3.11 -15.61 -2.56
N GLY A 243 -3.48 -16.87 -2.31
CA GLY A 243 -4.64 -17.50 -2.96
C GLY A 243 -5.98 -16.93 -2.51
N PHE A 244 -6.13 -16.68 -1.20
CA PHE A 244 -7.28 -15.97 -0.64
C PHE A 244 -7.36 -14.55 -1.19
N ALA A 245 -6.24 -13.82 -1.16
CA ALA A 245 -6.13 -12.44 -1.62
C ALA A 245 -6.55 -12.28 -3.09
N ARG A 246 -6.08 -13.16 -3.99
CA ARG A 246 -6.51 -13.18 -5.40
C ARG A 246 -8.01 -13.40 -5.53
N ARG A 247 -8.57 -14.34 -4.77
CA ARG A 247 -10.01 -14.64 -4.80
C ARG A 247 -10.82 -13.44 -4.31
N PHE A 248 -10.37 -12.81 -3.22
CA PHE A 248 -10.99 -11.63 -2.62
C PHE A 248 -10.92 -10.40 -3.53
N LEU A 249 -9.79 -10.17 -4.19
CA LEU A 249 -9.64 -9.15 -5.22
C LEU A 249 -10.66 -9.34 -6.36
N VAL A 250 -10.80 -10.57 -6.88
CA VAL A 250 -11.82 -10.86 -7.91
C VAL A 250 -13.24 -10.62 -7.39
N THR A 251 -13.51 -10.93 -6.12
CA THR A 251 -14.79 -10.59 -5.48
C THR A 251 -15.04 -9.08 -5.46
N ALA A 252 -14.04 -8.29 -5.04
CA ALA A 252 -14.13 -6.82 -5.02
C ALA A 252 -14.31 -6.22 -6.44
N VAL A 253 -13.59 -6.73 -7.44
CA VAL A 253 -13.74 -6.34 -8.84
C VAL A 253 -15.15 -6.65 -9.34
N ALA A 254 -15.67 -7.84 -9.06
CA ALA A 254 -17.01 -8.22 -9.46
C ALA A 254 -18.08 -7.31 -8.81
N LEU A 255 -17.96 -7.06 -7.50
CA LEU A 255 -18.88 -6.19 -6.76
C LEU A 255 -18.91 -4.76 -7.32
N THR A 256 -17.73 -4.14 -7.49
CA THR A 256 -17.60 -2.77 -7.99
C THR A 256 -18.00 -2.64 -9.47
N THR A 257 -17.81 -3.69 -10.27
CA THR A 257 -18.35 -3.76 -11.64
C THR A 257 -19.88 -3.69 -11.61
N ARG A 258 -20.54 -4.48 -10.75
CA ARG A 258 -22.00 -4.44 -10.63
C ARG A 258 -22.54 -3.09 -10.14
N PHE A 259 -21.78 -2.40 -9.29
CA PHE A 259 -22.13 -1.04 -8.86
C PHE A 259 -22.10 -0.05 -10.03
N THR A 260 -21.12 -0.20 -10.93
CA THR A 260 -20.87 0.77 -12.01
C THR A 260 -21.60 0.48 -13.32
N ASP A 261 -21.99 -0.77 -13.56
CA ASP A 261 -22.78 -1.17 -14.74
C ASP A 261 -24.29 -1.16 -14.50
N GLY A 262 -24.72 -1.08 -13.24
CA GLY A 262 -26.13 -1.02 -12.84
C GLY A 262 -26.79 -2.39 -12.62
N THR A 263 -26.02 -3.48 -12.63
CA THR A 263 -26.55 -4.84 -12.46
C THR A 263 -26.61 -5.30 -11.01
N PHE A 264 -26.10 -4.51 -10.05
CA PHE A 264 -26.17 -4.86 -8.63
C PHE A 264 -27.63 -5.02 -8.17
N ARG A 265 -27.87 -6.13 -7.46
CA ARG A 265 -29.17 -6.44 -6.83
C ARG A 265 -29.04 -6.51 -5.32
N SER A 266 -28.03 -7.23 -4.84
CA SER A 266 -27.79 -7.50 -3.43
C SER A 266 -26.41 -8.14 -3.26
N LEU A 267 -25.90 -8.19 -2.02
CA LEU A 267 -24.63 -8.86 -1.70
C LEU A 267 -24.76 -10.38 -1.79
N GLY A 268 -23.82 -11.03 -2.48
CA GLY A 268 -23.86 -12.45 -2.79
C GLY A 268 -23.28 -13.36 -1.71
N SER A 269 -22.30 -12.89 -0.97
CA SER A 269 -21.45 -13.70 -0.09
C SER A 269 -20.83 -12.87 1.04
N VAL A 270 -20.23 -13.53 2.05
CA VAL A 270 -19.53 -12.84 3.14
C VAL A 270 -18.35 -12.03 2.59
N ALA A 271 -17.68 -12.55 1.57
CA ALA A 271 -16.58 -11.86 0.91
C ALA A 271 -17.05 -10.55 0.25
N GLU A 272 -18.25 -10.50 -0.33
CA GLU A 272 -18.81 -9.24 -0.84
C GLU A 272 -19.14 -8.25 0.30
N GLU A 273 -19.63 -8.72 1.45
CA GLU A 273 -19.86 -7.86 2.62
C GLU A 273 -18.56 -7.28 3.18
N LEU A 274 -17.50 -8.09 3.26
CA LEU A 274 -16.18 -7.63 3.70
C LEU A 274 -15.58 -6.63 2.70
N ALA A 275 -15.69 -6.90 1.40
CA ALA A 275 -15.26 -5.97 0.36
C ALA A 275 -16.02 -4.63 0.47
N LEU A 276 -17.34 -4.67 0.66
CA LEU A 276 -18.14 -3.46 0.88
C LEU A 276 -17.67 -2.68 2.12
N ARG A 277 -17.35 -3.39 3.22
CA ARG A 277 -16.83 -2.74 4.43
C ARG A 277 -15.51 -2.01 4.18
N LEU A 278 -14.58 -2.61 3.43
CA LEU A 278 -13.33 -1.95 3.04
C LEU A 278 -13.60 -0.71 2.17
N LEU A 279 -14.52 -0.81 1.21
CA LEU A 279 -14.93 0.31 0.36
C LEU A 279 -15.53 1.46 1.19
N LEU A 280 -16.40 1.16 2.15
CA LEU A 280 -16.99 2.16 3.05
C LEU A 280 -15.95 2.80 3.96
N GLY A 281 -15.03 2.00 4.52
CA GLY A 281 -13.91 2.50 5.31
C GLY A 281 -13.05 3.47 4.50
N GLN A 282 -12.66 3.07 3.29
CA GLN A 282 -11.85 3.91 2.41
C GLN A 282 -12.59 5.16 1.93
N ALA A 283 -13.89 5.07 1.65
CA ALA A 283 -14.70 6.23 1.29
C ALA A 283 -14.75 7.27 2.44
N ARG A 284 -14.84 6.82 3.69
CA ARG A 284 -14.76 7.70 4.86
C ARG A 284 -13.39 8.36 4.97
N THR A 285 -12.31 7.61 4.78
CA THR A 285 -10.95 8.15 4.78
C THR A 285 -10.78 9.24 3.71
N ILE A 286 -11.28 9.00 2.49
CA ILE A 286 -11.25 9.99 1.41
C ILE A 286 -12.01 11.27 1.81
N LEU A 287 -13.18 11.14 2.41
CA LEU A 287 -13.95 12.30 2.87
C LEU A 287 -13.25 13.03 4.02
N ASP A 288 -12.66 12.30 4.98
CA ASP A 288 -12.00 12.86 6.15
C ASP A 288 -10.74 13.65 5.79
N ILE A 289 -9.89 13.09 4.94
CA ILE A 289 -8.69 13.76 4.40
C ILE A 289 -9.05 15.10 3.76
N HIS A 290 -10.25 15.21 3.18
CA HIS A 290 -10.74 16.41 2.53
C HIS A 290 -11.65 17.30 3.39
N GLY A 291 -11.86 16.97 4.67
CA GLY A 291 -12.72 17.73 5.59
C GLY A 291 -14.20 17.69 5.19
N LEU A 292 -14.62 16.62 4.51
CA LEU A 292 -15.95 16.41 3.95
C LEU A 292 -16.73 15.29 4.66
N LEU A 293 -16.14 14.67 5.69
CA LEU A 293 -16.74 13.54 6.40
C LEU A 293 -18.06 13.90 7.11
N ASP A 294 -18.15 15.08 7.71
CA ASP A 294 -19.38 15.53 8.39
C ASP A 294 -20.56 15.71 7.40
N GLU A 295 -20.28 16.01 6.13
CA GLU A 295 -21.28 16.19 5.08
C GLU A 295 -21.66 14.85 4.43
N GLY A 296 -20.68 14.07 3.98
CA GLY A 296 -20.92 12.82 3.23
C GLY A 296 -21.08 11.57 4.10
N GLY A 297 -20.57 11.58 5.34
CA GLY A 297 -20.58 10.44 6.25
C GLY A 297 -21.97 9.89 6.55
N PRO A 298 -22.96 10.72 6.94
CA PRO A 298 -24.33 10.26 7.19
C PRO A 298 -24.99 9.61 5.96
N ALA A 299 -24.64 10.05 4.75
CA ALA A 299 -25.13 9.47 3.51
C ALA A 299 -24.51 8.07 3.25
N LEU A 300 -23.23 7.89 3.60
CA LEU A 300 -22.57 6.57 3.58
C LEU A 300 -23.18 5.61 4.61
N ASP A 301 -23.52 6.09 5.81
CA ASP A 301 -24.23 5.30 6.83
C ASP A 301 -25.58 4.80 6.30
N THR A 302 -26.37 5.71 5.73
CA THR A 302 -27.68 5.37 5.13
C THR A 302 -27.52 4.34 4.01
N PHE A 303 -26.51 4.52 3.15
CA PHE A 303 -26.21 3.57 2.08
C PHE A 303 -25.82 2.19 2.62
N ALA A 304 -24.94 2.13 3.62
CA ALA A 304 -24.53 0.87 4.23
C ALA A 304 -25.72 0.10 4.81
N GLU A 305 -26.62 0.78 5.53
CA GLU A 305 -27.86 0.17 6.04
C GLU A 305 -28.75 -0.36 4.91
N SER A 306 -28.88 0.39 3.82
CA SER A 306 -29.70 -0.01 2.67
C SER A 306 -29.19 -1.27 1.97
N VAL A 307 -27.87 -1.41 1.82
CA VAL A 307 -27.23 -2.49 1.05
C VAL A 307 -27.05 -3.76 1.89
N HIS A 308 -26.82 -3.62 3.21
CA HIS A 308 -26.68 -4.78 4.09
C HIS A 308 -28.01 -5.47 4.41
N GLU A 309 -29.17 -4.85 4.16
CA GLU A 309 -30.51 -5.41 4.46
C GLU A 309 -30.63 -5.93 5.91
N GLY A 310 -29.92 -5.31 6.87
CA GLY A 310 -29.87 -5.72 8.28
C GLY A 310 -29.07 -7.00 8.57
N ARG A 311 -28.27 -7.49 7.61
CA ARG A 311 -27.44 -8.71 7.74
C ARG A 311 -25.95 -8.39 7.88
N ASP A 312 -25.59 -7.26 8.48
CA ASP A 312 -24.18 -7.00 8.74
C ASP A 312 -23.60 -8.13 9.62
N ARG A 313 -22.38 -8.56 9.29
CA ARG A 313 -21.64 -9.56 10.06
C ARG A 313 -20.56 -8.91 10.92
N ALA A 314 -20.87 -7.79 11.58
CA ALA A 314 -19.93 -7.11 12.46
C ALA A 314 -19.35 -8.03 13.56
N TRP A 315 -20.08 -9.09 13.93
CA TRP A 315 -19.62 -10.13 14.86
C TRP A 315 -18.31 -10.82 14.42
N LEU A 316 -17.97 -10.85 13.11
CA LEU A 316 -16.70 -11.38 12.61
C LEU A 316 -15.48 -10.64 13.18
N TYR A 317 -15.66 -9.39 13.63
CA TYR A 317 -14.65 -8.55 14.26
C TYR A 317 -14.73 -8.56 15.79
N SER A 318 -15.72 -9.22 16.39
CA SER A 318 -15.89 -9.28 17.86
C SER A 318 -15.07 -10.39 18.50
N ASP A 319 -14.46 -10.20 19.67
CA ASP A 319 -13.63 -11.23 20.35
C ASP A 319 -14.40 -12.49 20.81
N VAL A 320 -15.68 -12.61 20.47
CA VAL A 320 -16.50 -13.77 20.81
C VAL A 320 -16.03 -14.97 19.97
N PRO A 321 -15.73 -16.13 20.58
CA PRO A 321 -15.28 -17.29 19.85
C PRO A 321 -16.36 -17.78 18.88
N ALA A 322 -16.01 -17.81 17.58
CA ALA A 322 -16.84 -18.42 16.56
C ALA A 322 -16.67 -19.94 16.59
N GLU A 323 -17.78 -20.68 16.55
CA GLU A 323 -17.73 -22.13 16.32
C GLU A 323 -17.30 -22.35 14.85
N ASP A 324 -16.11 -22.96 14.64
CA ASP A 324 -15.52 -23.38 13.35
C ASP A 324 -14.85 -22.32 12.42
N GLY A 325 -13.61 -21.90 12.75
CA GLY A 325 -12.90 -20.82 12.06
C GLY A 325 -12.34 -21.08 10.64
N ALA A 326 -11.83 -22.28 10.31
CA ALA A 326 -11.19 -22.53 9.00
C ALA A 326 -12.18 -22.92 7.88
N ALA A 327 -13.22 -23.71 8.24
CA ALA A 327 -14.33 -24.00 7.34
C ALA A 327 -15.17 -22.75 7.03
N ALA A 328 -15.22 -21.80 7.98
CA ALA A 328 -15.88 -20.51 7.79
C ALA A 328 -15.24 -19.67 6.68
N VAL A 329 -13.91 -19.48 6.67
CA VAL A 329 -13.26 -18.54 5.72
C VAL A 329 -13.40 -18.99 4.27
N THR A 330 -13.24 -20.28 3.97
CA THR A 330 -13.44 -20.77 2.60
C THR A 330 -14.89 -20.60 2.15
N ALA A 331 -15.84 -20.75 3.08
CA ALA A 331 -17.26 -20.55 2.85
C ALA A 331 -17.64 -19.07 2.64
N TRP A 332 -16.76 -18.11 2.96
CA TRP A 332 -17.06 -16.69 2.76
C TRP A 332 -17.33 -16.31 1.31
N PHE A 333 -16.78 -17.06 0.38
CA PHE A 333 -16.94 -16.85 -1.04
C PHE A 333 -18.14 -17.59 -1.64
N LEU A 334 -18.75 -18.51 -0.88
CA LEU A 334 -19.92 -19.24 -1.33
C LEU A 334 -21.13 -18.29 -1.37
N PRO A 335 -22.00 -18.41 -2.37
CA PRO A 335 -23.23 -17.64 -2.40
C PRO A 335 -24.10 -17.99 -1.19
N PHE A 336 -24.83 -17.01 -0.68
CA PHE A 336 -25.93 -17.27 0.24
C PHE A 336 -27.01 -18.13 -0.43
N ASP A 337 -27.83 -18.84 0.36
CA ASP A 337 -28.79 -19.87 -0.08
C ASP A 337 -29.87 -19.44 -1.11
N ASP A 338 -29.83 -18.20 -1.60
CA ASP A 338 -30.70 -17.69 -2.67
C ASP A 338 -30.14 -18.04 -4.06
N THR A 339 -30.92 -18.81 -4.83
CA THR A 339 -30.58 -19.29 -6.19
C THR A 339 -30.39 -18.22 -7.27
N ASP A 340 -30.52 -16.93 -6.94
CA ASP A 340 -30.43 -15.80 -7.89
C ASP A 340 -29.29 -14.82 -7.56
N ARG A 341 -28.36 -15.21 -6.66
CA ARG A 341 -27.17 -14.41 -6.34
C ARG A 341 -26.13 -14.53 -7.46
N TYR A 342 -25.46 -13.43 -7.77
CA TYR A 342 -24.34 -13.42 -8.71
C TYR A 342 -23.15 -14.21 -8.14
N VAL A 343 -22.51 -15.02 -8.97
CA VAL A 343 -21.35 -15.85 -8.60
C VAL A 343 -20.25 -15.66 -9.63
N HIS A 344 -19.11 -15.10 -9.24
CA HIS A 344 -17.95 -14.98 -10.14
C HIS A 344 -17.23 -16.34 -10.27
N PRO A 345 -16.49 -16.60 -11.37
CA PRO A 345 -15.83 -17.90 -11.59
C PRO A 345 -14.88 -18.31 -10.46
N PHE A 346 -14.17 -17.36 -9.85
CA PHE A 346 -13.31 -17.61 -8.69
C PHE A 346 -14.07 -17.93 -7.38
N ALA A 347 -15.39 -17.79 -7.32
CA ALA A 347 -16.19 -18.04 -6.12
C ALA A 347 -16.49 -19.53 -5.94
N VAL A 348 -16.31 -20.33 -7.00
CA VAL A 348 -16.34 -21.78 -6.96
C VAL A 348 -14.88 -22.22 -6.99
N GLY A 349 -14.32 -22.63 -5.85
CA GLY A 349 -12.95 -23.15 -5.82
C GLY A 349 -12.80 -24.30 -6.81
N ASN A 350 -11.65 -24.40 -7.48
CA ASN A 350 -11.34 -25.54 -8.35
C ASN A 350 -11.67 -26.85 -7.61
N VAL A 351 -12.50 -27.68 -8.24
CA VAL A 351 -12.67 -29.10 -7.90
C VAL A 351 -11.35 -29.83 -8.14
#